data_AF-A0A450UMY9-F1
#
_entry.id   AF-A0A450UMY9-F1
#
_cell.length_a   1.000
_cell.length_b   1.000
_cell.length_c   1.000
_cell.angle_alpha   90.00
_cell.angle_beta   90.00
_cell.angle_gamma   90.00
#
_symmetry.space_group_name_H-M   'P 1'
#
loop_
_entity.id
_entity.type
_entity.pdbx_description
1 polymer ?
#
loop_
_entity_poly.entity_id
_entity_poly.type
_entity_poly.pdbx_seq_one_letter_code
_entity_poly.pdbx_strand_id
1 'polypeptide(L)'
;MSFDDNKRWAVLFLAFSLPWMGTAQAGATDASRTGGPDAIYFYASQSGKRALDRGSEGGNPFASAFVESLSGHGVTLGEFSTALLDLTAEKSRGFQRPDASAATISDVLRLCSLQILPKPMGQKRVALVLVFSDYSGANLSSLPGARGDLRRVAAALQRAGFDVVTVLDPGHGEMEGALREFGERSKASDVAVLYTAGHGIEVEGNIYLIPGNYPFLRKTTMLDKRTVPLARLGAALQARRANLVFYGASRDNPFGAE
;
A
#
# COMPACT_ATOMS: atom_id res chain seq x y z
N MET A 1 -17.38 -18.67 -40.94
CA MET A 1 -17.36 -18.98 -39.51
C MET A 1 -16.04 -19.65 -39.21
N SER A 2 -15.08 -18.88 -38.70
CA SER A 2 -13.79 -19.38 -38.22
C SER A 2 -13.55 -18.67 -36.89
N PHE A 3 -13.52 -19.45 -35.81
CA PHE A 3 -13.15 -18.98 -34.49
C PHE A 3 -11.63 -18.88 -34.45
N ASP A 4 -11.11 -17.71 -34.10
CA ASP A 4 -9.68 -17.44 -34.03
C ASP A 4 -9.20 -17.71 -32.59
N ASP A 5 -8.40 -18.77 -32.44
CA ASP A 5 -8.05 -19.44 -31.18
C ASP A 5 -6.80 -18.85 -30.49
N ASN A 6 -6.53 -17.56 -30.69
CA ASN A 6 -5.22 -16.96 -30.39
C ASN A 6 -5.16 -16.05 -29.15
N LYS A 7 -5.94 -16.34 -28.09
CA LYS A 7 -5.93 -15.58 -26.82
C LYS A 7 -5.81 -16.45 -25.55
N ARG A 8 -5.00 -17.49 -25.62
CA ARG A 8 -4.51 -18.20 -24.43
C ARG A 8 -2.99 -18.29 -24.63
N TRP A 9 -2.20 -18.23 -23.55
CA TRP A 9 -0.72 -18.17 -23.57
C TRP A 9 -0.09 -16.77 -23.75
N ALA A 10 -0.35 -15.89 -22.77
CA ALA A 10 0.60 -14.84 -22.40
C ALA A 10 0.85 -14.93 -20.89
N VAL A 11 1.43 -16.05 -20.47
CA VAL A 11 2.00 -16.24 -19.13
C VAL A 11 3.46 -16.64 -19.35
N LEU A 12 4.36 -15.96 -18.63
CA LEU A 12 5.83 -16.04 -18.69
C LEU A 12 6.49 -15.26 -19.81
N PHE A 13 6.96 -14.04 -19.52
CA PHE A 13 8.31 -13.55 -19.86
C PHE A 13 8.59 -12.25 -19.08
N LEU A 14 9.00 -12.37 -17.82
CA LEU A 14 9.76 -11.31 -17.14
C LEU A 14 11.23 -11.57 -17.45
N ALA A 15 11.73 -10.90 -18.50
CA ALA A 15 13.16 -10.87 -18.79
C ALA A 15 13.84 -9.95 -17.76
N PHE A 16 14.63 -10.55 -16.87
CA PHE A 16 15.56 -9.83 -16.01
C PHE A 16 16.70 -9.28 -16.87
N SER A 17 16.70 -7.97 -17.13
CA SER A 17 17.92 -7.22 -17.41
C SER A 17 18.30 -6.47 -16.14
N LEU A 18 19.31 -6.98 -15.43
CA LEU A 18 19.92 -6.31 -14.28
C LEU A 18 20.99 -5.33 -14.78
N PRO A 19 20.85 -4.01 -14.60
CA PRO A 19 21.99 -3.16 -14.38
C PRO A 19 22.26 -3.09 -12.87
N TRP A 20 23.52 -3.38 -12.54
CA TRP A 20 24.19 -3.17 -11.26
C TRP A 20 23.56 -2.05 -10.39
N MET A 21 22.87 -2.42 -9.32
CA MET A 21 22.39 -1.51 -8.27
C MET A 21 23.37 -1.51 -7.11
N GLY A 22 23.74 -0.31 -6.66
CA GLY A 22 24.48 -0.09 -5.43
C GLY A 22 23.79 -0.76 -4.23
N THR A 23 24.61 -1.11 -3.25
CA THR A 23 24.22 -1.80 -2.02
C THR A 23 23.15 -1.01 -1.26
N ALA A 24 21.87 -1.36 -1.48
CA ALA A 24 20.84 -1.10 -0.50
C ALA A 24 21.13 -2.03 0.68
N GLN A 25 21.53 -1.46 1.81
CA GLN A 25 21.71 -2.18 3.05
C GLN A 25 20.33 -2.75 3.44
N ALA A 26 20.18 -4.06 3.28
CA ALA A 26 19.04 -4.79 3.83
C ALA A 26 18.99 -4.49 5.34
N GLY A 27 17.93 -3.83 5.78
CA GLY A 27 17.64 -3.68 7.20
C GLY A 27 17.65 -5.06 7.84
N ALA A 28 18.37 -5.18 8.96
CA ALA A 28 18.55 -6.42 9.69
C ALA A 28 17.20 -7.12 9.88
N THR A 29 17.04 -8.30 9.28
CA THR A 29 15.94 -9.20 9.57
C THR A 29 16.15 -9.71 10.99
N ASP A 30 15.35 -9.19 11.92
CA ASP A 30 15.22 -9.74 13.27
C ASP A 30 14.66 -11.17 13.15
N ALA A 31 15.56 -12.15 13.24
CA ALA A 31 15.29 -13.58 13.09
C ALA A 31 14.47 -14.19 14.25
N SER A 32 13.73 -13.37 15.02
CA SER A 32 12.97 -13.81 16.20
C SER A 32 11.44 -13.78 16.05
N ARG A 33 10.88 -13.36 14.90
CA ARG A 33 9.42 -13.44 14.67
C ARG A 33 8.97 -14.87 14.37
N THR A 34 8.47 -15.56 15.39
CA THR A 34 7.64 -16.78 15.27
C THR A 34 6.22 -16.46 14.77
N GLY A 35 6.12 -15.57 13.78
CA GLY A 35 4.86 -15.04 13.25
C GLY A 35 4.67 -15.34 11.76
N GLY A 36 3.46 -15.08 11.24
CA GLY A 36 3.10 -15.25 9.83
C GLY A 36 3.99 -14.45 8.85
N PRO A 37 3.77 -14.62 7.54
CA PRO A 37 4.67 -14.10 6.51
C PRO A 37 4.89 -12.59 6.57
N ASP A 38 6.06 -12.13 6.11
CA ASP A 38 6.35 -10.70 5.97
C ASP A 38 5.37 -10.00 5.02
N ALA A 39 5.17 -8.70 5.26
CA ALA A 39 4.27 -7.88 4.46
C ALA A 39 4.87 -7.58 3.08
N ILE A 40 4.04 -7.70 2.04
CA ILE A 40 4.34 -7.19 0.70
C ILE A 40 3.80 -5.77 0.62
N TYR A 41 4.65 -4.82 0.27
CA TYR A 41 4.30 -3.41 0.14
C TYR A 41 4.11 -3.06 -1.33
N PHE A 42 3.10 -2.24 -1.60
CA PHE A 42 2.82 -1.63 -2.89
C PHE A 42 2.82 -0.12 -2.69
N TYR A 43 3.56 0.62 -3.50
CA TYR A 43 3.71 2.06 -3.35
C TYR A 43 3.16 2.78 -4.58
N ALA A 44 2.46 3.89 -4.34
CA ALA A 44 1.87 4.71 -5.41
C ALA A 44 2.91 5.46 -6.25
N SER A 45 4.13 5.64 -5.74
CA SER A 45 5.23 6.32 -6.41
C SER A 45 6.56 5.61 -6.12
N GLN A 46 7.52 5.75 -7.03
CA GLN A 46 8.91 5.37 -6.81
C GLN A 46 9.57 6.19 -5.70
N SER A 47 10.68 5.66 -5.15
CA SER A 47 11.56 6.40 -4.23
C SER A 47 11.95 7.77 -4.82
N GLY A 48 11.87 8.80 -3.98
CA GLY A 48 12.17 10.18 -4.36
C GLY A 48 11.11 10.86 -5.25
N LYS A 49 9.97 10.22 -5.54
CA LYS A 49 8.91 10.76 -6.41
C LYS A 49 7.64 11.12 -5.63
N ARG A 50 6.82 11.97 -6.25
CA ARG A 50 5.54 12.43 -5.69
C ARG A 50 4.38 11.56 -6.15
N ALA A 51 3.34 11.50 -5.32
CA ALA A 51 2.01 11.00 -5.68
C ALA A 51 1.03 12.18 -5.86
N LEU A 52 -0.02 11.96 -6.63
CA LEU A 52 -1.11 12.91 -6.87
C LEU A 52 -2.25 12.67 -5.88
N ASP A 53 -2.94 13.74 -5.51
CA ASP A 53 -4.23 13.72 -4.79
C ASP A 53 -5.40 14.23 -5.65
N ARG A 54 -5.10 14.69 -6.88
CA ARG A 54 -6.06 15.26 -7.82
C ARG A 54 -5.99 14.56 -9.18
N GLY A 55 -6.15 13.24 -9.15
CA GLY A 55 -6.37 12.43 -10.35
C GLY A 55 -7.69 12.75 -11.03
N SER A 56 -7.91 12.16 -12.20
CA SER A 56 -9.12 12.37 -13.01
C SER A 56 -10.42 12.08 -12.27
N GLU A 57 -10.39 11.21 -11.26
CA GLU A 57 -11.53 10.81 -10.43
C GLU A 57 -11.58 11.54 -9.07
N GLY A 58 -10.78 12.61 -8.87
CA GLY A 58 -10.84 13.45 -7.68
C GLY A 58 -10.05 12.96 -6.46
N GLY A 59 -9.16 11.98 -6.63
CA GLY A 59 -8.28 11.43 -5.59
C GLY A 59 -6.95 10.92 -6.17
N ASN A 60 -6.24 10.06 -5.44
CA ASN A 60 -4.99 9.46 -5.91
C ASN A 60 -5.27 8.46 -7.05
N PRO A 61 -4.58 8.55 -8.21
CA PRO A 61 -4.66 7.56 -9.29
C PRO A 61 -4.45 6.12 -8.83
N PHE A 62 -3.60 5.90 -7.81
CA PHE A 62 -3.37 4.61 -7.19
C PHE A 62 -4.60 4.07 -6.46
N ALA A 63 -5.37 4.94 -5.79
CA ALA A 63 -6.64 4.55 -5.17
C ALA A 63 -7.68 4.15 -6.22
N SER A 64 -7.77 4.91 -7.32
CA SER A 64 -8.63 4.58 -8.45
C SER A 64 -8.26 3.25 -9.09
N ALA A 65 -6.96 3.04 -9.35
CA ALA A 65 -6.44 1.78 -9.87
C ALA A 65 -6.74 0.60 -8.94
N PHE A 66 -6.57 0.79 -7.62
CA PHE A 66 -6.90 -0.22 -6.60
C PHE A 66 -8.38 -0.62 -6.62
N VAL A 67 -9.28 0.35 -6.73
CA VAL A 67 -10.72 0.08 -6.75
C VAL A 67 -11.11 -0.65 -8.04
N GLU A 68 -10.52 -0.25 -9.16
CA GLU A 68 -10.78 -0.85 -10.46
C GLU A 68 -10.21 -2.27 -10.57
N SER A 69 -9.02 -2.53 -10.05
CA SER A 69 -8.41 -3.88 -10.05
C SER A 69 -9.18 -4.89 -9.20
N LEU A 70 -10.04 -4.44 -8.28
CA LEU A 70 -10.98 -5.28 -7.51
C LEU A 70 -12.39 -5.37 -8.12
N SER A 71 -12.62 -4.86 -9.34
CA SER A 71 -13.94 -4.89 -9.97
C SER A 71 -14.19 -6.12 -10.86
N GLY A 72 -13.16 -6.91 -11.16
CA GLY A 72 -13.25 -8.13 -11.97
C GLY A 72 -13.79 -9.36 -11.23
N HIS A 73 -14.10 -10.41 -12.00
CA HIS A 73 -14.40 -11.75 -11.48
C HIS A 73 -13.17 -12.64 -11.65
N GLY A 74 -12.83 -13.47 -10.66
CA GLY A 74 -11.74 -14.44 -10.79
C GLY A 74 -10.33 -13.85 -10.63
N VAL A 75 -10.16 -12.81 -9.82
CA VAL A 75 -8.89 -12.10 -9.64
C VAL A 75 -7.95 -12.82 -8.67
N THR A 76 -6.76 -13.20 -9.13
CA THR A 76 -5.62 -13.60 -8.30
C THR A 76 -4.84 -12.38 -7.79
N LEU A 77 -4.01 -12.55 -6.76
CA LEU A 77 -3.18 -11.46 -6.23
C LEU A 77 -2.17 -10.97 -7.28
N GLY A 78 -1.64 -11.84 -8.12
CA GLY A 78 -0.73 -11.51 -9.22
C GLY A 78 -1.42 -10.65 -10.27
N GLU A 79 -2.60 -11.05 -10.73
CA GLU A 79 -3.39 -10.26 -11.69
C GLU A 79 -3.81 -8.91 -11.10
N PHE A 80 -4.26 -8.89 -9.84
CA PHE A 80 -4.56 -7.65 -9.13
C PHE A 80 -3.34 -6.73 -9.05
N SER A 81 -2.16 -7.29 -8.73
CA SER A 81 -0.91 -6.53 -8.59
C SER A 81 -0.49 -5.92 -9.91
N THR A 82 -0.48 -6.70 -11.00
CA THR A 82 -0.17 -6.21 -12.34
C THR A 82 -1.15 -5.11 -12.75
N ALA A 83 -2.46 -5.35 -12.62
CA ALA A 83 -3.49 -4.36 -12.96
C ALA A 83 -3.36 -3.08 -12.12
N LEU A 84 -3.07 -3.19 -10.82
CA LEU A 84 -2.83 -2.03 -9.96
C LEU A 84 -1.67 -1.18 -10.46
N LEU A 85 -0.55 -1.80 -10.84
CA LEU A 85 0.63 -1.08 -11.31
C LEU A 85 0.36 -0.39 -12.65
N ASP A 86 -0.21 -1.12 -13.61
CA ASP A 86 -0.49 -0.62 -14.96
C ASP A 86 -1.54 0.50 -14.95
N LEU A 87 -2.67 0.28 -14.26
CA LEU A 87 -3.75 1.26 -14.18
C LEU A 87 -3.32 2.53 -13.43
N THR A 88 -2.41 2.44 -12.44
CA THR A 88 -1.91 3.64 -11.77
C THR A 88 -1.08 4.49 -12.73
N ALA A 89 -0.21 3.86 -13.53
CA ALA A 89 0.56 4.57 -14.55
C ALA A 89 -0.37 5.19 -15.60
N GLU A 90 -1.39 4.46 -16.07
CA GLU A 90 -2.37 4.96 -17.02
C GLU A 90 -3.19 6.13 -16.46
N LYS A 91 -3.82 5.95 -15.30
CA LYS A 91 -4.69 6.97 -14.67
C LYS A 91 -3.92 8.22 -14.24
N SER A 92 -2.62 8.11 -14.00
CA SER A 92 -1.74 9.24 -13.74
C SER A 92 -1.10 9.85 -15.00
N ARG A 93 -1.42 9.33 -16.20
CA ARG A 93 -0.80 9.71 -17.48
C ARG A 93 0.73 9.62 -17.45
N GLY A 94 1.24 8.57 -16.79
CA GLY A 94 2.66 8.28 -16.62
C GLY A 94 3.35 9.10 -15.52
N PHE A 95 2.62 9.96 -14.78
CA PHE A 95 3.21 10.75 -13.69
C PHE A 95 3.62 9.88 -12.49
N GLN A 96 2.77 8.93 -12.11
CA GLN A 96 3.07 7.96 -11.06
C GLN A 96 3.56 6.66 -11.68
N ARG A 97 4.74 6.22 -11.26
CA ARG A 97 5.24 4.88 -11.49
C ARG A 97 5.16 4.14 -10.15
N PRO A 98 4.17 3.28 -9.94
CA PRO A 98 4.10 2.50 -8.71
C PRO A 98 5.14 1.37 -8.72
N ASP A 99 5.50 0.88 -7.55
CA ASP A 99 6.39 -0.27 -7.37
C ASP A 99 5.91 -1.17 -6.22
N ALA A 100 6.49 -2.36 -6.10
CA ALA A 100 6.16 -3.33 -5.06
C ALA A 100 7.43 -3.95 -4.45
N SER A 101 7.41 -4.28 -3.16
CA SER A 101 8.55 -4.83 -2.43
C SER A 101 8.72 -6.36 -2.54
N ALA A 102 8.06 -7.00 -3.51
CA ALA A 102 8.13 -8.45 -3.69
C ALA A 102 9.53 -8.85 -4.18
N ALA A 103 10.42 -9.14 -3.23
CA ALA A 103 11.84 -9.35 -3.49
C ALA A 103 12.27 -10.82 -3.39
N THR A 104 11.43 -11.68 -2.80
CA THR A 104 11.76 -13.10 -2.59
C THR A 104 10.92 -14.03 -3.47
N ILE A 105 11.42 -15.25 -3.72
CA ILE A 105 10.66 -16.32 -4.40
C ILE A 105 9.36 -16.61 -3.63
N SER A 106 9.38 -16.54 -2.30
CA SER A 106 8.19 -16.72 -1.47
C SER A 106 7.13 -15.65 -1.73
N ASP A 107 7.55 -14.39 -1.92
CA ASP A 107 6.62 -13.31 -2.28
C ASP A 107 6.02 -13.56 -3.66
N VAL A 108 6.84 -13.92 -4.65
CA VAL A 108 6.38 -14.23 -6.00
C VAL A 108 5.38 -15.38 -6.00
N LEU A 109 5.67 -16.47 -5.29
CA LEU A 109 4.74 -17.60 -5.16
C LEU A 109 3.44 -17.18 -4.48
N ARG A 110 3.49 -16.31 -3.47
CA ARG A 110 2.29 -15.76 -2.82
C ARG A 110 1.47 -14.90 -3.77
N LEU A 111 2.11 -14.04 -4.57
CA LEU A 111 1.43 -13.25 -5.61
C LEU A 111 0.73 -14.19 -6.60
N CYS A 112 1.39 -15.25 -7.07
CA CYS A 112 0.82 -16.18 -8.05
C CYS A 112 -0.30 -17.08 -7.52
N SER A 113 -0.31 -17.41 -6.22
CA SER A 113 -1.18 -18.47 -5.67
C SER A 113 -2.37 -17.97 -4.85
N LEU A 114 -2.38 -16.71 -4.42
CA LEU A 114 -3.46 -16.19 -3.57
C LEU A 114 -4.66 -15.74 -4.41
N GLN A 115 -5.82 -16.40 -4.24
CA GLN A 115 -7.07 -15.93 -4.82
C GLN A 115 -7.62 -14.72 -4.06
N ILE A 116 -7.86 -13.60 -4.76
CA ILE A 116 -8.52 -12.41 -4.19
C ILE A 116 -10.03 -12.49 -4.43
N LEU A 117 -10.49 -12.71 -5.66
CA LEU A 117 -11.93 -12.82 -5.99
C LEU A 117 -12.21 -14.08 -6.81
N PRO A 118 -13.23 -14.89 -6.50
CA PRO A 118 -14.06 -14.81 -5.30
C PRO A 118 -13.25 -15.15 -4.05
N LYS A 119 -13.76 -14.71 -2.89
CA LYS A 119 -13.18 -15.09 -1.60
C LYS A 119 -13.33 -16.61 -1.39
N PRO A 120 -12.24 -17.35 -1.15
CA PRO A 120 -12.32 -18.77 -0.79
C PRO A 120 -13.21 -18.99 0.44
N MET A 121 -14.01 -20.05 0.40
CA MET A 121 -14.94 -20.40 1.48
C MET A 121 -14.17 -20.60 2.81
N GLY A 122 -14.71 -20.03 3.89
CA GLY A 122 -14.11 -20.13 5.22
C GLY A 122 -12.88 -19.25 5.47
N GLN A 123 -12.36 -18.55 4.44
CA GLN A 123 -11.22 -17.64 4.62
C GLN A 123 -11.62 -16.42 5.46
N LYS A 124 -10.81 -16.04 6.46
CA LYS A 124 -10.99 -14.81 7.25
C LYS A 124 -10.10 -13.71 6.68
N ARG A 125 -10.69 -12.54 6.39
CA ARG A 125 -10.00 -11.41 5.79
C ARG A 125 -10.32 -10.15 6.56
N VAL A 126 -9.30 -9.38 6.93
CA VAL A 126 -9.47 -8.10 7.62
C VAL A 126 -8.70 -7.01 6.90
N ALA A 127 -9.22 -5.79 6.92
CA ALA A 127 -8.51 -4.64 6.38
C ALA A 127 -8.58 -3.41 7.28
N LEU A 128 -7.51 -2.64 7.29
CA LEU A 128 -7.44 -1.31 7.88
C LEU A 128 -7.20 -0.29 6.76
N VAL A 129 -8.07 0.70 6.65
CA VAL A 129 -7.93 1.84 5.73
C VAL A 129 -7.69 3.08 6.58
N LEU A 130 -6.44 3.52 6.66
CA LEU A 130 -6.00 4.62 7.52
C LEU A 130 -5.55 5.79 6.65
N VAL A 131 -6.22 6.94 6.73
CA VAL A 131 -5.94 8.07 5.82
C VAL A 131 -5.76 9.36 6.58
N PHE A 132 -4.76 10.14 6.17
CA PHE A 132 -4.52 11.51 6.59
C PHE A 132 -4.82 12.47 5.43
N SER A 133 -5.84 13.29 5.57
CA SER A 133 -6.41 14.21 4.58
C SER A 133 -6.40 15.66 5.05
N ASP A 134 -6.70 15.93 6.32
CA ASP A 134 -6.65 17.29 6.89
C ASP A 134 -5.28 17.60 7.48
N TYR A 135 -4.62 18.64 6.95
CA TYR A 135 -3.30 19.09 7.39
C TYR A 135 -3.31 20.53 7.90
N SER A 136 -4.50 21.06 8.23
CA SER A 136 -4.65 22.40 8.79
C SER A 136 -3.77 22.63 10.03
N GLY A 137 -3.54 21.59 10.85
CA GLY A 137 -2.66 21.63 12.01
C GLY A 137 -1.16 21.41 11.70
N ALA A 138 -0.81 20.99 10.49
CA ALA A 138 0.54 20.56 10.12
C ALA A 138 1.36 21.57 9.30
N ASN A 139 0.77 22.72 8.95
CA ASN A 139 1.35 23.69 7.99
C ASN A 139 1.66 23.06 6.62
N LEU A 140 0.84 22.09 6.20
CA LEU A 140 0.90 21.46 4.88
C LEU A 140 -0.45 21.64 4.18
N SER A 141 -0.45 21.60 2.85
CA SER A 141 -1.69 21.65 2.09
C SER A 141 -2.52 20.39 2.35
N SER A 142 -3.79 20.55 2.70
CA SER A 142 -4.70 19.41 2.86
C SER A 142 -4.90 18.63 1.56
N LEU A 143 -5.20 17.34 1.70
CA LEU A 143 -5.38 16.36 0.62
C LEU A 143 -6.85 15.91 0.58
N PRO A 144 -7.78 16.73 0.05
CA PRO A 144 -9.21 16.43 0.09
C PRO A 144 -9.57 15.16 -0.71
N GLY A 145 -8.77 14.79 -1.72
CA GLY A 145 -8.99 13.59 -2.51
C GLY A 145 -8.83 12.30 -1.69
N ALA A 146 -7.83 12.28 -0.80
CA ALA A 146 -7.57 11.16 0.10
C ALA A 146 -8.78 10.78 0.97
N ARG A 147 -9.57 11.75 1.44
CA ARG A 147 -10.82 11.49 2.17
C ARG A 147 -11.85 10.76 1.31
N GLY A 148 -11.92 11.11 0.02
CA GLY A 148 -12.73 10.38 -0.96
C GLY A 148 -12.22 8.96 -1.16
N ASP A 149 -10.90 8.80 -1.31
CA ASP A 149 -10.25 7.50 -1.51
C ASP A 149 -10.48 6.53 -0.36
N LEU A 150 -10.46 7.00 0.89
CA LEU A 150 -10.79 6.18 2.05
C LEU A 150 -12.14 5.45 1.87
N ARG A 151 -13.17 6.16 1.40
CA ARG A 151 -14.51 5.59 1.20
C ARG A 151 -14.53 4.59 0.05
N ARG A 152 -13.90 4.94 -1.09
CA ARG A 152 -13.90 4.09 -2.29
C ARG A 152 -13.12 2.80 -2.06
N VAL A 153 -11.93 2.90 -1.46
CA VAL A 153 -11.08 1.75 -1.15
C VAL A 153 -11.73 0.85 -0.11
N ALA A 154 -12.31 1.41 0.96
CA ALA A 154 -13.04 0.62 1.96
C ALA A 154 -14.21 -0.15 1.33
N ALA A 155 -15.00 0.50 0.48
CA ALA A 155 -16.12 -0.16 -0.20
C ALA A 155 -15.65 -1.27 -1.16
N ALA A 156 -14.52 -1.08 -1.86
CA ALA A 156 -13.93 -2.12 -2.72
C ALA A 156 -13.45 -3.33 -1.91
N LEU A 157 -12.79 -3.09 -0.79
CA LEU A 157 -12.35 -4.16 0.13
C LEU A 157 -13.52 -4.91 0.76
N GLN A 158 -14.58 -4.21 1.17
CA GLN A 158 -15.81 -4.83 1.66
C GLN A 158 -16.45 -5.75 0.61
N ARG A 159 -16.57 -5.28 -0.65
CA ARG A 159 -17.05 -6.10 -1.77
C ARG A 159 -16.14 -7.32 -2.02
N ALA A 160 -14.84 -7.19 -1.76
CA ALA A 160 -13.89 -8.30 -1.81
C ALA A 160 -13.92 -9.23 -0.57
N GLY A 161 -14.87 -9.03 0.34
CA GLY A 161 -15.12 -9.90 1.49
C GLY A 161 -14.15 -9.71 2.66
N PHE A 162 -13.52 -8.54 2.74
CA PHE A 162 -12.77 -8.10 3.92
C PHE A 162 -13.72 -7.50 4.97
N ASP A 163 -13.42 -7.77 6.22
CA ASP A 163 -13.96 -7.02 7.35
C ASP A 163 -13.10 -5.77 7.56
N VAL A 164 -13.66 -4.60 7.27
CA VAL A 164 -12.91 -3.35 7.08
C VAL A 164 -13.10 -2.38 8.24
N VAL A 165 -11.99 -1.88 8.78
CA VAL A 165 -11.92 -0.73 9.67
C VAL A 165 -11.42 0.47 8.89
N THR A 166 -12.07 1.62 9.07
CA THR A 166 -11.63 2.89 8.50
C THR A 166 -11.24 3.86 9.60
N VAL A 167 -10.15 4.59 9.39
CA VAL A 167 -9.65 5.61 10.31
C VAL A 167 -9.24 6.83 9.48
N LEU A 168 -9.81 8.00 9.78
CA LEU A 168 -9.61 9.23 9.01
C LEU A 168 -9.08 10.33 9.93
N ASP A 169 -7.98 10.95 9.53
CA ASP A 169 -7.31 12.03 10.25
C ASP A 169 -6.99 11.70 11.72
N PRO A 170 -6.48 10.48 12.05
CA PRO A 170 -6.33 10.09 13.44
C PRO A 170 -5.26 10.91 14.16
N GLY A 171 -5.53 11.19 15.43
CA GLY A 171 -4.49 11.56 16.38
C GLY A 171 -3.59 10.37 16.74
N HIS A 172 -2.46 10.63 17.41
CA HIS A 172 -1.50 9.58 17.77
C HIS A 172 -2.12 8.43 18.58
N GLY A 173 -2.88 8.75 19.64
CA GLY A 173 -3.49 7.73 20.50
C GLY A 173 -4.56 6.88 19.79
N GLU A 174 -5.35 7.51 18.90
CA GLU A 174 -6.35 6.83 18.09
C GLU A 174 -5.69 5.87 17.10
N MET A 175 -4.64 6.32 16.41
CA MET A 175 -3.86 5.48 15.51
C MET A 175 -3.25 4.28 16.23
N GLU A 176 -2.58 4.49 17.38
CA GLU A 176 -1.97 3.39 18.15
C GLU A 176 -3.04 2.39 18.65
N GLY A 177 -4.20 2.90 19.08
CA GLY A 177 -5.35 2.06 19.43
C GLY A 177 -5.84 1.22 18.26
N ALA A 178 -6.04 1.84 17.09
CA ALA A 178 -6.49 1.18 15.88
C ALA A 178 -5.49 0.12 15.38
N LEU A 179 -4.19 0.41 15.42
CA LEU A 179 -3.14 -0.55 15.02
C LEU A 179 -3.07 -1.74 15.97
N ARG A 180 -3.24 -1.53 17.27
CA ARG A 180 -3.27 -2.61 18.26
C ARG A 180 -4.48 -3.52 18.03
N GLU A 181 -5.67 -2.95 17.90
CA GLU A 181 -6.90 -3.71 17.63
C GLU A 181 -6.80 -4.47 16.30
N PHE A 182 -6.36 -3.79 15.25
CA PHE A 182 -6.17 -4.41 13.94
C PHE A 182 -5.16 -5.54 13.98
N GLY A 183 -4.08 -5.41 14.75
CA GLY A 183 -3.09 -6.48 14.95
C GLY A 183 -3.68 -7.75 15.53
N GLU A 184 -4.53 -7.64 16.56
CA GLU A 184 -5.21 -8.82 17.14
C GLU A 184 -6.18 -9.48 16.14
N ARG A 185 -6.92 -8.67 15.38
CA ARG A 185 -7.81 -9.17 14.32
C ARG A 185 -7.01 -9.82 13.17
N SER A 186 -5.85 -9.27 12.86
CA SER A 186 -4.94 -9.79 11.84
C SER A 186 -4.42 -11.16 12.23
N LYS A 187 -3.96 -11.37 13.48
CA LYS A 187 -3.52 -12.68 13.99
C LYS A 187 -4.57 -13.78 13.83
N ALA A 188 -5.85 -13.41 13.98
CA ALA A 188 -6.98 -14.33 13.85
C ALA A 188 -7.39 -14.60 12.39
N SER A 189 -6.78 -13.92 11.41
CA SER A 189 -7.19 -13.90 10.00
C SER A 189 -6.20 -14.60 9.07
N ASP A 190 -6.66 -14.95 7.87
CA ASP A 190 -5.83 -15.53 6.82
C ASP A 190 -5.12 -14.46 6.00
N VAL A 191 -5.83 -13.38 5.66
CA VAL A 191 -5.30 -12.27 4.87
C VAL A 191 -5.58 -10.96 5.59
N ALA A 192 -4.56 -10.12 5.71
CA ALA A 192 -4.68 -8.76 6.21
C ALA A 192 -4.23 -7.75 5.15
N VAL A 193 -5.00 -6.69 5.00
CA VAL A 193 -4.68 -5.54 4.14
C VAL A 193 -4.59 -4.29 4.99
N LEU A 194 -3.56 -3.49 4.79
CA LEU A 194 -3.52 -2.11 5.28
C LEU A 194 -3.38 -1.18 4.08
N TYR A 195 -4.36 -0.32 3.89
CA TYR A 195 -4.28 0.78 2.95
C TYR A 195 -4.03 2.07 3.72
N THR A 196 -3.03 2.84 3.29
CA THR A 196 -2.74 4.14 3.88
C THR A 196 -2.46 5.20 2.83
N ALA A 197 -2.93 6.43 3.05
CA ALA A 197 -2.70 7.56 2.17
C ALA A 197 -2.56 8.87 2.95
N GLY A 198 -1.82 9.82 2.38
CA GLY A 198 -1.54 11.11 2.99
C GLY A 198 -0.28 11.77 2.43
N HIS A 199 0.26 12.76 3.14
CA HIS A 199 1.61 13.25 2.95
C HIS A 199 2.58 12.23 3.50
N GLY A 200 3.60 11.94 2.71
CA GLY A 200 4.61 10.98 3.06
C GLY A 200 5.92 11.33 2.41
N ILE A 201 7.00 10.85 3.04
CA ILE A 201 8.36 11.23 2.72
C ILE A 201 9.27 10.01 2.83
N GLU A 202 10.39 10.05 2.14
CA GLU A 202 11.43 9.04 2.26
C GLU A 202 12.76 9.70 2.62
N VAL A 203 13.40 9.17 3.65
CA VAL A 203 14.70 9.63 4.15
C VAL A 203 15.57 8.41 4.40
N GLU A 204 16.73 8.34 3.74
CA GLU A 204 17.68 7.22 3.86
C GLU A 204 17.02 5.85 3.64
N GLY A 205 16.08 5.77 2.68
CA GLY A 205 15.32 4.54 2.37
C GLY A 205 14.18 4.22 3.33
N ASN A 206 14.02 4.97 4.42
CA ASN A 206 12.92 4.82 5.36
C ASN A 206 11.73 5.70 4.96
N ILE A 207 10.54 5.09 4.89
CA ILE A 207 9.31 5.77 4.49
C ILE A 207 8.51 6.17 5.74
N TYR A 208 8.05 7.41 5.76
CA TYR A 208 7.28 7.97 6.87
C TYR A 208 6.02 8.67 6.36
N LEU A 209 4.92 8.49 7.09
CA LEU A 209 3.70 9.29 6.94
C LEU A 209 3.76 10.50 7.88
N ILE A 210 3.24 11.63 7.42
CA ILE A 210 3.13 12.84 8.22
C ILE A 210 1.69 12.93 8.75
N PRO A 211 1.47 12.91 10.06
CA PRO A 211 0.16 13.21 10.64
C PRO A 211 -0.25 14.67 10.45
N GLY A 212 -1.54 14.92 10.30
CA GLY A 212 -2.08 16.25 10.02
C GLY A 212 -2.34 17.14 11.24
N ASN A 213 -2.25 16.59 12.45
CA ASN A 213 -2.72 17.21 13.69
C ASN A 213 -1.65 18.02 14.45
N TYR A 214 -0.41 18.08 13.96
CA TYR A 214 0.63 18.94 14.55
C TYR A 214 1.63 19.44 13.49
N PRO A 215 2.32 20.58 13.74
CA PRO A 215 3.23 21.17 12.76
C PRO A 215 4.31 20.20 12.28
N PHE A 216 4.40 20.03 10.96
CA PHE A 216 5.51 19.33 10.34
C PHE A 216 6.76 20.20 10.39
N LEU A 217 7.80 19.70 11.07
CA LEU A 217 9.08 20.39 11.16
C LEU A 217 10.03 19.79 10.13
N ARG A 218 10.57 20.63 9.25
CA ARG A 218 11.59 20.23 8.27
C ARG A 218 12.97 20.00 8.94
N LYS A 219 13.04 19.10 9.91
CA LYS A 219 14.25 18.65 10.60
C LYS A 219 14.26 17.12 10.71
N THR A 220 15.30 16.48 10.18
CA THR A 220 15.49 15.01 10.24
C THR A 220 15.49 14.49 11.68
N THR A 221 16.06 15.23 12.62
CA THR A 221 16.09 14.91 14.07
C THR A 221 14.71 14.80 14.74
N MET A 222 13.63 15.19 14.07
CA MET A 222 12.27 15.14 14.59
C MET A 222 11.42 14.05 13.93
N LEU A 223 11.95 13.28 12.97
CA LEU A 223 11.21 12.25 12.23
C LEU A 223 10.55 11.25 13.20
N ASP A 224 11.33 10.57 14.03
CA ASP A 224 10.83 9.55 14.97
C ASP A 224 9.77 10.06 15.96
N LYS A 225 9.73 11.37 16.18
CA LYS A 225 8.81 12.03 17.13
C LYS A 225 7.56 12.60 16.46
N ARG A 226 7.63 12.89 15.16
CA ARG A 226 6.64 13.69 14.42
C ARG A 226 6.19 13.04 13.12
N THR A 227 6.59 11.82 12.84
CA THR A 227 6.07 11.04 11.72
C THR A 227 5.73 9.64 12.16
N VAL A 228 5.09 8.90 11.27
CA VAL A 228 4.72 7.50 11.49
C VAL A 228 5.52 6.66 10.50
N PRO A 229 6.49 5.86 10.95
CA PRO A 229 7.22 4.96 10.05
C PRO A 229 6.25 3.99 9.38
N LEU A 230 6.35 3.83 8.05
CA LEU A 230 5.50 2.88 7.33
C LEU A 230 5.72 1.44 7.83
N ALA A 231 6.95 1.12 8.23
CA ALA A 231 7.30 -0.16 8.86
C ALA A 231 6.48 -0.42 10.15
N ARG A 232 6.14 0.61 10.93
CA ARG A 232 5.28 0.48 12.12
C ARG A 232 3.86 0.07 11.76
N LEU A 233 3.33 0.57 10.65
CA LEU A 233 2.03 0.14 10.11
C LEU A 233 2.10 -1.30 9.60
N GLY A 234 3.14 -1.63 8.84
CA GLY A 234 3.37 -2.99 8.34
C GLY A 234 3.50 -4.04 9.43
N ALA A 235 4.17 -3.70 10.55
CA ALA A 235 4.34 -4.60 11.69
C ALA A 235 3.02 -4.96 12.41
N ALA A 236 1.95 -4.18 12.22
CA ALA A 236 0.62 -4.48 12.73
C ALA A 236 -0.03 -5.66 11.98
N LEU A 237 0.39 -5.95 10.75
CA LEU A 237 -0.13 -7.08 9.98
C LEU A 237 0.55 -8.38 10.42
N GLN A 238 -0.25 -9.35 10.84
CA GLN A 238 0.18 -10.63 11.40
C GLN A 238 -0.73 -11.79 10.95
N ALA A 239 -1.35 -11.67 9.78
CA ALA A 239 -2.22 -12.71 9.23
C ALA A 239 -1.44 -13.94 8.80
N ARG A 240 -2.13 -15.09 8.78
CA ARG A 240 -1.51 -16.41 8.62
C ARG A 240 -0.97 -16.68 7.22
N ARG A 241 -1.58 -16.11 6.17
CA ARG A 241 -1.25 -16.43 4.77
C ARG A 241 -0.69 -15.25 3.98
N ALA A 242 -1.22 -14.04 4.18
CA ALA A 242 -0.75 -12.87 3.46
C ALA A 242 -0.98 -11.57 4.23
N ASN A 243 0.04 -10.72 4.22
CA ASN A 243 0.02 -9.37 4.76
C ASN A 243 0.36 -8.42 3.61
N LEU A 244 -0.56 -7.49 3.28
CA LEU A 244 -0.44 -6.60 2.14
C LEU A 244 -0.58 -5.15 2.58
N VAL A 245 0.41 -4.32 2.26
CA VAL A 245 0.40 -2.89 2.58
C VAL A 245 0.34 -2.08 1.28
N PHE A 246 -0.63 -1.17 1.19
CA PHE A 246 -0.82 -0.28 0.05
C PHE A 246 -0.59 1.16 0.49
N TYR A 247 0.49 1.76 0.00
CA TYR A 247 0.96 3.08 0.37
C TYR A 247 0.65 4.10 -0.74
N GLY A 248 -0.47 4.80 -0.57
CA GLY A 248 -1.02 5.81 -1.48
C GLY A 248 -0.45 7.22 -1.29
N ALA A 249 0.86 7.36 -1.08
CA ALA A 249 1.49 8.64 -0.75
C ALA A 249 2.83 8.84 -1.48
N SER A 250 3.36 10.07 -1.42
CA SER A 250 4.65 10.43 -1.98
C SER A 250 5.81 9.77 -1.23
N ARG A 251 6.98 9.76 -1.88
CA ARG A 251 8.26 9.31 -1.34
C ARG A 251 9.38 10.32 -1.62
N ASP A 252 9.05 11.58 -1.86
CA ASP A 252 10.04 12.63 -2.03
C ASP A 252 10.66 13.06 -0.69
N ASN A 253 11.92 13.48 -0.73
CA ASN A 253 12.65 13.95 0.45
C ASN A 253 12.50 15.49 0.56
N PRO A 254 11.81 16.03 1.58
CA PRO A 254 11.59 17.46 1.73
C PRO A 254 12.78 18.22 2.36
N PHE A 255 13.85 17.52 2.77
CA PHE A 255 15.02 18.07 3.46
C PHE A 255 16.17 18.40 2.50
N GLY A 256 16.07 18.02 1.22
CA GLY A 256 17.13 18.20 0.22
C GLY A 256 18.09 17.01 0.16
N ALA A 257 19.11 17.12 -0.70
CA ALA A 257 20.26 16.21 -0.66
C ALA A 257 21.20 16.74 0.42
N GLU A 258 21.19 16.14 1.61
CA GLU A 258 22.33 16.23 2.53
C GLU A 258 23.40 15.23 2.13
#